data_AF-A0A9D8UR81-F1
#
_entry.id   AF-A0A9D8UR81-F1
#
_cell.length_a   1.000
_cell.length_b   1.000
_cell.length_c   1.000
_cell.angle_alpha   90.00
_cell.angle_beta   90.00
_cell.angle_gamma   90.00
#
_symmetry.space_group_name_H-M   'P 1'
#
loop_
_entity.id
_entity.type
_entity.pdbx_description
1 polymer ?
#
loop_
_entity_poly.entity_id
_entity_poly.type
_entity_poly.pdbx_seq_one_letter_code
_entity_poly.pdbx_strand_id
1 'polypeptide(L)'
;MRRLAALAVLAALLDVGSASAGQVSKIRTDRRVAAVAETSSGAFVVLRGGATYKLSRCEKATVCLKASQLSGLAPKAPANGLPDGRIARASSGDIRQTWYGRPTTRYGHAVLGDGIEAGSLLARDAGGRTHEFVLPETHVFEDITPRIADLDGDGRNEIVAIRSSLRSGGAVAVYGLRDGELRLLDASAEIGRSRRWLNVAGIANYLGSSRSVVAWVETPHIGGVLKMATFENGKLRRFGKNRSGFSNHFIGSREQELSATGDFTSDGRLDLALPSADRKSLVIVSERGTDKTRLPGRVAAALANVGGVIVTADENGDLLVVIP
;
A
#
# COMPACT_ATOMS: atom_id res chain seq x y z
N MET A 1 15.05 56.06 -49.51
CA MET A 1 14.88 54.71 -50.09
C MET A 1 15.18 53.68 -49.01
N ARG A 2 14.24 52.74 -48.78
CA ARG A 2 14.42 51.32 -48.39
C ARG A 2 15.57 51.00 -47.40
N ARG A 3 15.35 50.35 -46.24
CA ARG A 3 14.60 49.10 -46.02
C ARG A 3 14.24 48.96 -44.52
N LEU A 4 13.00 48.54 -44.25
CA LEU A 4 12.61 47.92 -42.98
C LEU A 4 13.35 46.58 -42.84
N ALA A 5 13.99 46.35 -41.70
CA ALA A 5 14.40 45.01 -41.27
C ALA A 5 13.42 44.55 -40.19
N ALA A 6 12.58 43.59 -40.54
CA ALA A 6 11.67 42.93 -39.62
C ALA A 6 12.49 42.12 -38.61
N LEU A 7 12.39 42.46 -37.32
CA LEU A 7 12.82 41.60 -36.23
C LEU A 7 11.87 40.40 -36.19
N ALA A 8 12.33 39.24 -36.67
CA ALA A 8 11.66 37.98 -36.43
C ALA A 8 11.81 37.63 -34.94
N VAL A 9 10.74 37.80 -34.16
CA VAL A 9 10.63 37.23 -32.82
C VAL A 9 10.49 35.72 -33.00
N LEU A 10 11.60 35.00 -32.85
CA LEU A 10 11.60 33.56 -32.75
C LEU A 10 11.00 33.20 -31.40
N ALA A 11 9.70 32.94 -31.36
CA ALA A 11 9.04 32.33 -30.23
C ALA A 11 9.56 30.90 -30.11
N ALA A 12 10.58 30.70 -29.27
CA ALA A 12 10.91 29.39 -28.75
C ALA A 12 9.76 28.97 -27.81
N LEU A 13 8.83 28.19 -28.35
CA LEU A 13 8.01 27.30 -27.55
C LEU A 13 8.97 26.34 -26.84
N LEU A 14 9.34 26.70 -25.62
CA LEU A 14 9.99 25.77 -24.70
C LEU A 14 8.91 24.78 -24.28
N ASP A 15 9.01 23.57 -24.82
CA ASP A 15 8.32 22.39 -24.31
C ASP A 15 8.56 22.28 -22.80
N VAL A 16 7.53 22.57 -22.01
CA VAL A 16 7.50 22.24 -20.58
C VAL A 16 7.17 20.77 -20.48
N GLY A 17 8.22 19.93 -20.48
CA GLY A 17 8.06 18.48 -20.45
C GLY A 17 9.37 17.76 -20.20
N SER A 18 10.08 18.12 -19.13
CA SER A 18 11.17 17.29 -18.61
C SER A 18 10.84 16.89 -17.17
N ALA A 19 9.97 15.88 -17.02
CA ALA A 19 9.98 15.08 -15.80
C ALA A 19 11.35 14.38 -15.78
N SER A 20 12.21 14.72 -14.82
CA SER A 20 13.44 13.95 -14.60
C SER A 20 13.00 12.52 -14.28
N ALA A 21 13.24 11.59 -15.20
CA ALA A 21 12.99 10.18 -14.93
C ALA A 21 13.92 9.75 -13.79
N GLY A 22 13.37 9.21 -12.70
CA GLY A 22 14.17 8.68 -11.60
C GLY A 22 15.17 7.61 -12.09
N GLN A 23 16.20 7.37 -11.29
CA GLN A 23 17.26 6.42 -11.63
C GLN A 23 16.91 5.02 -11.17
N VAL A 24 17.16 4.02 -12.03
CA VAL A 24 16.97 2.61 -11.70
C VAL A 24 18.28 1.87 -11.83
N SER A 25 18.63 1.11 -10.81
CA SER A 25 19.76 0.19 -10.85
C SER A 25 19.35 -1.21 -10.39
N LYS A 26 20.10 -2.21 -10.84
CA LYS A 26 19.93 -3.60 -10.39
C LYS A 26 21.04 -3.93 -9.40
N ILE A 27 20.67 -4.53 -8.27
CA ILE A 27 21.65 -5.16 -7.38
C ILE A 27 21.78 -6.62 -7.80
N ARG A 28 23.00 -7.03 -8.15
CA ARG A 28 23.28 -8.43 -8.46
C ARG A 28 23.24 -9.25 -7.17
N THR A 29 22.44 -10.31 -7.18
CA THR A 29 22.33 -11.29 -6.10
C THR A 29 22.69 -12.67 -6.64
N ASP A 30 23.19 -13.55 -5.76
CA ASP A 30 23.61 -14.91 -6.16
C ASP A 30 22.44 -15.79 -6.61
N ARG A 31 21.23 -15.44 -6.16
CA ARG A 31 19.96 -16.08 -6.53
C ARG A 31 18.89 -15.02 -6.75
N ARG A 32 17.86 -15.36 -7.52
CA ARG A 32 16.70 -14.48 -7.72
C ARG A 32 16.01 -14.14 -6.40
N VAL A 33 15.43 -12.95 -6.33
CA VAL A 33 14.60 -12.53 -5.21
C VAL A 33 13.35 -13.40 -5.14
N ALA A 34 13.00 -13.83 -3.92
CA ALA A 34 11.75 -14.50 -3.60
C ALA A 34 10.75 -13.53 -2.98
N ALA A 35 11.20 -12.62 -2.12
CA ALA A 35 10.39 -11.58 -1.52
C ALA A 35 11.22 -10.35 -1.13
N VAL A 36 10.55 -9.21 -1.07
CA VAL A 36 10.99 -8.01 -0.35
C VAL A 36 10.01 -7.83 0.81
N ALA A 37 10.47 -7.38 1.96
CA ALA A 37 9.60 -7.17 3.12
C ALA A 37 10.00 -5.90 3.87
N GLU A 38 9.03 -5.05 4.16
CA GLU A 38 9.19 -3.95 5.11
C GLU A 38 8.60 -4.36 6.46
N THR A 39 9.37 -4.21 7.52
CA THR A 39 9.02 -4.73 8.86
C THR A 39 9.27 -3.67 9.92
N SER A 40 8.82 -3.92 11.15
CA SER A 40 9.13 -3.02 12.27
C SER A 40 10.63 -2.92 12.58
N SER A 41 11.46 -3.81 12.02
CA SER A 41 12.92 -3.82 12.20
C SER A 41 13.69 -3.26 10.98
N GLY A 42 12.97 -2.82 9.95
CA GLY A 42 13.49 -2.29 8.70
C GLY A 42 13.15 -3.15 7.48
N ALA A 43 13.77 -2.84 6.36
CA ALA A 43 13.56 -3.51 5.07
C ALA A 43 14.50 -4.71 4.88
N PHE A 44 14.00 -5.76 4.25
CA PHE A 44 14.71 -7.00 3.98
C PHE A 44 14.45 -7.49 2.56
N VAL A 45 15.41 -8.25 2.04
CA VAL A 45 15.24 -9.07 0.84
C VAL A 45 15.47 -10.54 1.21
N VAL A 46 14.61 -11.41 0.70
CA VAL A 46 14.72 -12.86 0.82
C VAL A 46 14.98 -13.41 -0.57
N LEU A 47 16.07 -14.16 -0.74
CA LEU A 47 16.41 -14.81 -2.01
C LEU A 47 15.76 -16.20 -2.08
N ARG A 48 15.54 -16.70 -3.31
CA ARG A 48 15.16 -18.09 -3.53
C ARG A 48 16.21 -19.00 -2.88
N GLY A 49 15.78 -19.96 -2.07
CA GLY A 49 16.69 -20.76 -1.22
C GLY A 49 16.83 -20.26 0.23
N GLY A 50 16.18 -19.14 0.58
CA GLY A 50 15.97 -18.72 1.98
C GLY A 50 17.02 -17.76 2.55
N ALA A 51 18.11 -17.49 1.82
CA ALA A 51 19.10 -16.49 2.24
C ALA A 51 18.43 -15.11 2.38
N THR A 52 18.68 -14.44 3.51
CA THR A 52 18.04 -13.16 3.85
C THR A 52 19.09 -12.08 4.10
N TYR A 53 18.79 -10.87 3.65
CA TYR A 53 19.64 -9.69 3.84
C TYR A 53 18.79 -8.53 4.32
N LYS A 54 19.30 -7.81 5.34
CA LYS A 54 18.79 -6.51 5.74
C LYS A 54 19.30 -5.45 4.77
N LEU A 55 18.40 -4.55 4.36
CA LEU A 55 18.69 -3.45 3.45
C LEU A 55 18.98 -2.18 4.26
N SER A 56 19.97 -1.41 3.83
CA SER A 56 20.29 -0.11 4.42
C SER A 56 20.89 0.84 3.40
N ARG A 57 20.73 2.14 3.60
CA ARG A 57 21.47 3.17 2.86
C ARG A 57 22.97 2.97 3.04
N CYS A 58 23.74 3.19 1.97
CA CYS A 58 25.20 3.24 2.04
C CYS A 58 25.78 4.10 0.91
N GLU A 59 26.93 4.71 1.15
CA GLU A 59 27.53 5.70 0.24
C GLU A 59 27.95 5.11 -1.11
N LYS A 60 28.53 3.91 -1.12
CA LYS A 60 29.15 3.33 -2.32
C LYS A 60 28.16 2.77 -3.35
N ALA A 61 26.98 2.34 -2.90
CA ALA A 61 26.05 1.57 -3.73
C ALA A 61 24.59 2.02 -3.60
N THR A 62 24.33 3.15 -2.92
CA THR A 62 23.01 3.66 -2.54
C THR A 62 22.28 2.78 -1.53
N VAL A 63 22.20 1.46 -1.77
CA VAL A 63 21.64 0.43 -0.88
C VAL A 63 22.64 -0.71 -0.75
N CYS A 64 22.89 -1.14 0.48
CA CYS A 64 23.74 -2.28 0.82
C CYS A 64 22.92 -3.43 1.39
N LEU A 65 23.36 -4.66 1.08
CA LEU A 65 22.77 -5.90 1.60
C LEU A 65 23.68 -6.44 2.71
N LYS A 66 23.16 -6.54 3.93
CA LYS A 66 23.85 -7.17 5.07
C LYS A 66 23.16 -8.47 5.43
N ALA A 67 23.87 -9.59 5.36
CA ALA A 67 23.32 -10.90 5.73
C ALA A 67 22.71 -10.82 7.15
N SER A 68 21.44 -11.21 7.28
CA SER A 68 20.69 -11.09 8.53
C SER A 68 19.50 -12.04 8.53
N GLN A 69 19.09 -12.49 9.70
CA GLN A 69 17.79 -13.15 9.85
C GLN A 69 16.66 -12.12 9.60
N LEU A 70 15.58 -12.56 8.97
CA LEU A 70 14.35 -11.78 8.86
C LEU A 70 13.77 -11.59 10.26
N SER A 71 13.49 -10.36 10.65
CA SER A 71 12.93 -10.03 11.96
C SER A 71 11.91 -8.91 11.85
N GLY A 72 11.18 -8.62 12.93
CA GLY A 72 10.18 -7.55 12.97
C GLY A 72 8.90 -7.82 12.16
N LEU A 73 8.73 -9.03 11.61
CA LEU A 73 7.46 -9.42 10.98
C LEU A 73 6.34 -9.35 12.01
N ALA A 74 5.18 -8.85 11.58
CA ALA A 74 3.96 -8.92 12.38
C ALA A 74 3.70 -10.37 12.81
N PRO A 75 3.41 -10.66 14.10
CA PRO A 75 3.15 -12.02 14.56
C PRO A 75 2.02 -12.67 13.78
N LYS A 76 2.07 -13.99 13.59
CA LYS A 76 0.97 -14.74 12.98
C LYS A 76 -0.32 -14.55 13.81
N ALA A 77 -1.45 -14.55 13.12
CA ALA A 77 -2.74 -14.61 13.79
C ALA A 77 -2.86 -15.90 14.63
N PRO A 78 -3.71 -15.91 15.68
CA PRO A 78 -3.98 -17.11 16.46
C PRO A 78 -4.48 -18.27 15.58
N ALA A 79 -4.48 -19.50 16.12
CA ALA A 79 -4.86 -20.71 15.35
C ALA A 79 -6.29 -20.67 14.78
N ASN A 80 -7.20 -19.93 15.40
CA ASN A 80 -8.57 -19.69 14.91
C ASN A 80 -8.71 -18.39 14.06
N GLY A 81 -7.60 -17.71 13.81
CA GLY A 81 -7.50 -16.58 12.89
C GLY A 81 -7.44 -17.01 11.43
N LEU A 82 -7.33 -16.04 10.54
CA LEU A 82 -7.08 -16.32 9.12
C LEU A 82 -5.72 -17.06 8.96
N PRO A 83 -5.61 -18.19 8.22
CA PRO A 83 -4.41 -19.03 8.18
C PRO A 83 -3.09 -18.32 7.84
N ASP A 84 -3.13 -17.40 6.88
CA ASP A 84 -1.99 -16.58 6.46
C ASP A 84 -1.97 -15.19 7.11
N GLY A 85 -2.97 -14.90 7.96
CA GLY A 85 -3.16 -13.61 8.58
C GLY A 85 -2.10 -13.29 9.63
N ARG A 86 -1.87 -11.99 9.85
CA ARG A 86 -0.99 -11.48 10.90
C ARG A 86 -1.73 -10.53 11.83
N ILE A 87 -1.10 -10.24 12.95
CA ILE A 87 -1.58 -9.30 13.96
C ILE A 87 -0.94 -7.93 13.70
N ALA A 88 -1.73 -6.99 13.20
CA ALA A 88 -1.34 -5.59 13.12
C ALA A 88 -1.23 -5.00 14.54
N ARG A 89 -0.28 -4.07 14.74
CA ARG A 89 0.02 -3.50 16.06
C ARG A 89 0.17 -1.98 15.99
N ALA A 90 -0.31 -1.30 17.02
CA ALA A 90 -0.06 0.12 17.25
C ALA A 90 0.67 0.34 18.60
N SER A 91 1.59 1.29 18.62
CA SER A 91 2.38 1.67 19.80
C SER A 91 1.68 2.70 20.71
N SER A 92 0.60 3.32 20.24
CA SER A 92 -0.25 4.28 20.95
C SER A 92 -1.74 3.98 20.70
N GLY A 93 -2.65 4.80 21.23
CA GLY A 93 -4.09 4.71 21.01
C GLY A 93 -4.83 3.71 21.92
N ASP A 94 -6.14 3.59 21.69
CA ASP A 94 -7.05 2.71 22.43
C ASP A 94 -7.06 1.29 21.86
N ILE A 95 -7.10 1.09 20.54
CA ILE A 95 -6.88 -0.20 19.90
C ILE A 95 -5.37 -0.44 19.76
N ARG A 96 -4.88 -1.61 20.15
CA ARG A 96 -3.44 -1.94 20.13
C ARG A 96 -3.06 -3.08 19.21
N GLN A 97 -3.98 -4.01 18.99
CA GLN A 97 -3.77 -5.15 18.11
C GLN A 97 -5.04 -5.41 17.32
N THR A 98 -4.90 -5.83 16.07
CA THR A 98 -6.04 -6.29 15.28
C THR A 98 -5.62 -7.41 14.32
N TRP A 99 -6.53 -8.35 14.10
CA TRP A 99 -6.34 -9.48 13.18
C TRP A 99 -7.70 -9.98 12.70
N TYR A 100 -7.68 -10.77 11.64
CA TYR A 100 -8.88 -11.40 11.10
C TYR A 100 -9.16 -12.77 11.73
N GLY A 101 -10.45 -13.08 11.89
CA GLY A 101 -10.95 -14.35 12.43
C GLY A 101 -12.05 -14.96 11.58
N ARG A 102 -12.52 -16.13 12.03
CA ARG A 102 -13.59 -16.91 11.37
C ARG A 102 -13.29 -17.15 9.88
N PRO A 103 -12.21 -17.89 9.55
CA PRO A 103 -11.93 -18.22 8.16
C PRO A 103 -13.14 -18.90 7.52
N THR A 104 -13.45 -18.51 6.28
CA THR A 104 -14.65 -18.95 5.57
C THR A 104 -14.38 -19.05 4.07
N THR A 105 -15.11 -19.95 3.42
CA THR A 105 -15.06 -20.17 1.96
C THR A 105 -16.33 -19.65 1.26
N ARG A 106 -17.15 -18.83 1.94
CA ARG A 106 -18.44 -18.33 1.42
C ARG A 106 -18.32 -17.38 0.23
N TYR A 107 -17.11 -16.93 -0.10
CA TYR A 107 -16.85 -16.01 -1.19
C TYR A 107 -15.73 -16.54 -2.09
N GLY A 108 -16.11 -17.23 -3.16
CA GLY A 108 -15.18 -17.79 -4.14
C GLY A 108 -14.69 -16.76 -5.15
N HIS A 109 -13.84 -15.82 -4.72
CA HIS A 109 -13.09 -14.94 -5.62
C HIS A 109 -11.63 -15.39 -5.76
N ALA A 110 -11.00 -15.74 -4.64
CA ALA A 110 -9.62 -16.21 -4.57
C ALA A 110 -8.59 -15.24 -5.16
N VAL A 111 -8.86 -13.93 -5.06
CA VAL A 111 -8.01 -12.90 -5.67
C VAL A 111 -6.61 -12.89 -5.08
N LEU A 112 -6.49 -13.25 -3.80
CA LEU A 112 -5.22 -13.32 -3.10
C LEU A 112 -4.50 -14.65 -3.33
N GLY A 113 -5.09 -15.66 -3.98
CA GLY A 113 -4.43 -16.94 -4.31
C GLY A 113 -4.90 -18.20 -3.58
N ASP A 114 -5.68 -18.07 -2.50
CA ASP A 114 -6.43 -19.14 -1.86
C ASP A 114 -7.93 -18.82 -1.92
N GLY A 115 -8.79 -19.75 -1.53
CA GLY A 115 -10.24 -19.54 -1.47
C GLY A 115 -10.77 -19.21 -0.07
N ILE A 116 -9.94 -18.65 0.82
CA ILE A 116 -10.29 -18.45 2.23
C ILE A 116 -10.28 -16.96 2.54
N GLU A 117 -11.43 -16.46 2.98
CA GLU A 117 -11.61 -15.08 3.42
C GLU A 117 -11.97 -15.06 4.91
N ALA A 118 -12.01 -13.87 5.53
CA ALA A 118 -12.35 -13.75 6.94
C ALA A 118 -13.80 -13.33 7.19
N GLY A 119 -14.44 -13.96 8.17
CA GLY A 119 -15.81 -13.67 8.62
C GLY A 119 -15.87 -12.66 9.77
N SER A 120 -14.76 -12.38 10.46
CA SER A 120 -14.73 -11.40 11.54
C SER A 120 -13.42 -10.60 11.62
N LEU A 121 -13.52 -9.45 12.28
CA LEU A 121 -12.42 -8.59 12.66
C LEU A 121 -12.31 -8.58 14.18
N LEU A 122 -11.10 -8.85 14.70
CA LEU A 122 -10.81 -8.78 16.13
C LEU A 122 -9.95 -7.56 16.41
N ALA A 123 -10.21 -6.92 17.55
CA ALA A 123 -9.47 -5.77 18.06
C ALA A 123 -9.16 -5.99 19.54
N ARG A 124 -7.89 -5.91 19.93
CA ARG A 124 -7.49 -5.88 21.34
C ARG A 124 -7.22 -4.45 21.76
N ASP A 125 -7.92 -3.99 22.78
CA ASP A 125 -7.76 -2.66 23.33
C ASP A 125 -6.51 -2.53 24.24
N ALA A 126 -6.20 -1.30 24.66
CA ALA A 126 -5.07 -0.98 25.51
C ALA A 126 -5.18 -1.60 26.92
N GLY A 127 -6.40 -1.93 27.36
CA GLY A 127 -6.67 -2.68 28.59
C GLY A 127 -6.55 -4.20 28.42
N GLY A 128 -6.25 -4.69 27.21
CA GLY A 128 -6.09 -6.11 26.91
C GLY A 128 -7.40 -6.85 26.60
N ARG A 129 -8.57 -6.18 26.63
CA ARG A 129 -9.83 -6.82 26.24
C ARG A 129 -9.88 -6.99 24.73
N THR A 130 -10.41 -8.13 24.30
CA THR A 130 -10.56 -8.45 22.89
C THR A 130 -12.02 -8.31 22.49
N HIS A 131 -12.27 -7.53 21.45
CA HIS A 131 -13.56 -7.23 20.85
C HIS A 131 -13.63 -7.93 19.49
N GLU A 132 -14.77 -8.51 19.13
CA GLU A 132 -14.99 -9.15 17.83
C GLU A 132 -16.17 -8.51 17.11
N PHE A 133 -15.95 -8.13 15.85
CA PHE A 133 -17.02 -7.74 14.94
C PHE A 133 -17.20 -8.84 13.89
N VAL A 134 -18.34 -9.53 13.95
CA VAL A 134 -18.70 -10.59 13.00
C VAL A 134 -19.49 -9.98 11.84
N LEU A 135 -19.03 -10.22 10.61
CA LEU A 135 -19.75 -9.79 9.41
C LEU A 135 -21.01 -10.64 9.20
N PRO A 136 -22.08 -10.06 8.65
CA PRO A 136 -23.19 -10.85 8.13
C PRO A 136 -22.71 -11.80 7.03
N GLU A 137 -23.44 -12.89 6.79
CA GLU A 137 -23.13 -13.89 5.76
C GLU A 137 -23.06 -13.32 4.33
N THR A 138 -23.56 -12.10 4.13
CA THR A 138 -23.51 -11.38 2.85
C THR A 138 -22.17 -10.70 2.56
N HIS A 139 -21.21 -10.72 3.50
CA HIS A 139 -19.92 -10.06 3.36
C HIS A 139 -18.75 -10.93 3.82
N VAL A 140 -17.55 -10.60 3.39
CA VAL A 140 -16.28 -11.11 3.94
C VAL A 140 -15.29 -9.97 4.09
N PHE A 141 -14.26 -10.14 4.91
CA PHE A 141 -13.03 -9.37 4.80
C PHE A 141 -12.12 -10.08 3.80
N GLU A 142 -11.83 -9.43 2.67
CA GLU A 142 -11.01 -9.96 1.58
C GLU A 142 -9.63 -9.31 1.63
N ASP A 143 -8.88 -9.68 2.67
CA ASP A 143 -7.62 -9.07 3.10
C ASP A 143 -6.82 -10.04 3.99
N ILE A 144 -5.50 -9.89 4.09
CA ILE A 144 -4.64 -10.80 4.89
C ILE A 144 -4.38 -10.22 6.28
N THR A 145 -4.04 -8.93 6.38
CA THR A 145 -3.71 -8.27 7.64
C THR A 145 -4.40 -6.90 7.69
N PRO A 146 -5.25 -6.61 8.69
CA PRO A 146 -5.88 -5.31 8.80
C PRO A 146 -4.84 -4.22 9.09
N ARG A 147 -5.15 -2.95 8.80
CA ARG A 147 -4.27 -1.81 9.11
C ARG A 147 -4.83 -1.04 10.30
N ILE A 148 -3.95 -0.51 11.15
CA ILE A 148 -4.31 0.26 12.34
C ILE A 148 -3.64 1.64 12.29
N ALA A 149 -4.41 2.70 12.49
CA ALA A 149 -3.92 4.08 12.49
C ALA A 149 -4.92 5.01 13.18
N ASP A 150 -4.42 6.07 13.81
CA ASP A 150 -5.21 7.25 14.18
C ASP A 150 -5.46 8.06 12.89
N LEU A 151 -6.70 8.00 12.37
CA LEU A 151 -7.04 8.59 11.07
C LEU A 151 -7.43 10.06 11.18
N ASP A 152 -8.13 10.44 12.26
CA ASP A 152 -8.65 11.80 12.45
C ASP A 152 -7.82 12.67 13.41
N GLY A 153 -6.83 12.09 14.07
CA GLY A 153 -5.88 12.76 14.95
C GLY A 153 -6.38 12.96 16.37
N ASP A 154 -7.39 12.20 16.81
CA ASP A 154 -7.99 12.31 18.14
C ASP A 154 -7.23 11.52 19.24
N GLY A 155 -6.17 10.80 18.86
CA GLY A 155 -5.35 9.98 19.74
C GLY A 155 -5.90 8.57 19.96
N ARG A 156 -7.04 8.21 19.35
CA ARG A 156 -7.57 6.84 19.29
C ARG A 156 -7.29 6.25 17.91
N ASN A 157 -7.21 4.92 17.85
CA ASN A 157 -6.91 4.25 16.60
C ASN A 157 -8.19 3.73 15.95
N GLU A 158 -8.28 3.88 14.64
CA GLU A 158 -9.19 3.15 13.79
C GLU A 158 -8.48 1.94 13.15
N ILE A 159 -9.30 0.99 12.69
CA ILE A 159 -8.88 -0.14 11.88
C ILE A 159 -9.42 0.05 10.46
N VAL A 160 -8.53 -0.01 9.48
CA VAL A 160 -8.87 -0.02 8.05
C VAL A 160 -8.81 -1.45 7.53
N ALA A 161 -9.89 -1.88 6.89
CA ALA A 161 -10.05 -3.22 6.32
C ALA A 161 -10.65 -3.18 4.91
N ILE A 162 -10.42 -4.24 4.14
CA ILE A 162 -11.09 -4.46 2.85
C ILE A 162 -12.29 -5.37 3.07
N ARG A 163 -13.50 -4.81 3.00
CA ARG A 163 -14.76 -5.55 3.15
C ARG A 163 -15.38 -5.78 1.79
N SER A 164 -15.66 -7.03 1.43
CA SER A 164 -16.27 -7.42 0.17
C SER A 164 -17.69 -7.92 0.37
N SER A 165 -18.65 -7.29 -0.31
CA SER A 165 -20.01 -7.80 -0.47
C SER A 165 -20.03 -8.95 -1.46
N LEU A 166 -20.73 -10.03 -1.12
CA LEU A 166 -20.95 -11.17 -2.00
C LEU A 166 -21.65 -10.79 -3.31
N ARG A 167 -22.33 -9.63 -3.36
CA ARG A 167 -23.11 -9.17 -4.52
C ARG A 167 -22.51 -7.96 -5.23
N SER A 168 -21.91 -7.04 -4.48
CA SER A 168 -21.58 -5.68 -4.96
C SER A 168 -20.11 -5.31 -4.87
N GLY A 169 -19.24 -6.22 -4.40
CA GLY A 169 -17.79 -6.07 -4.42
C GLY A 169 -17.21 -5.37 -3.19
N GLY A 170 -15.94 -4.99 -3.30
CA GLY A 170 -15.11 -4.47 -2.22
C GLY A 170 -15.43 -3.02 -1.82
N ALA A 171 -15.11 -2.70 -0.58
CA ALA A 171 -15.09 -1.36 -0.02
C ALA A 171 -13.96 -1.26 1.00
N VAL A 172 -13.31 -0.10 1.06
CA VAL A 172 -12.55 0.29 2.26
C VAL A 172 -13.56 0.55 3.38
N ALA A 173 -13.37 -0.12 4.51
CA ALA A 173 -14.21 0.00 5.69
C ALA A 173 -13.36 0.40 6.91
N VAL A 174 -13.89 1.30 7.73
CA VAL A 174 -13.24 1.83 8.94
C VAL A 174 -14.01 1.36 10.15
N TYR A 175 -13.30 0.74 11.09
CA TYR A 175 -13.83 0.26 12.36
C TYR A 175 -13.14 0.97 13.51
N GLY A 176 -13.81 1.08 14.65
CA GLY A 176 -13.24 1.64 15.87
C GLY A 176 -14.04 1.27 17.10
N LEU A 177 -13.52 1.60 18.29
CA LEU A 177 -14.24 1.37 19.54
C LEU A 177 -15.23 2.51 19.79
N ARG A 178 -16.50 2.15 20.01
CA ARG A 178 -17.58 3.08 20.40
C ARG A 178 -18.41 2.40 21.48
N ASP A 179 -18.65 3.11 22.58
CA ASP A 179 -19.40 2.61 23.74
C ASP A 179 -18.87 1.27 24.28
N GLY A 180 -17.56 1.04 24.18
CA GLY A 180 -16.90 -0.18 24.63
C GLY A 180 -17.01 -1.38 23.67
N GLU A 181 -17.51 -1.19 22.45
CA GLU A 181 -17.64 -2.23 21.44
C GLU A 181 -16.90 -1.86 20.15
N LEU A 182 -16.39 -2.86 19.44
CA LEU A 182 -15.88 -2.68 18.08
C LEU A 182 -17.06 -2.49 17.12
N ARG A 183 -17.10 -1.36 16.42
CA ARG A 183 -18.18 -1.02 15.48
C ARG A 183 -17.62 -0.58 14.14
N LEU A 184 -18.40 -0.83 13.07
CA LEU A 184 -18.20 -0.17 11.79
C LEU A 184 -18.53 1.32 11.95
N LEU A 185 -17.58 2.19 11.66
CA LEU A 185 -17.77 3.64 11.73
C LEU A 185 -18.26 4.18 10.39
N ASP A 186 -17.60 3.80 9.30
CA ASP A 186 -18.00 4.15 7.94
C ASP A 186 -17.38 3.20 6.92
N ALA A 187 -17.90 3.23 5.69
CA ALA A 187 -17.30 2.53 4.56
C ALA A 187 -17.44 3.35 3.28
N SER A 188 -16.47 3.20 2.39
CA SER A 188 -16.62 3.66 1.01
C SER A 188 -17.75 2.91 0.29
N ALA A 189 -18.23 3.47 -0.83
CA ALA A 189 -19.20 2.78 -1.66
C ALA A 189 -18.59 1.51 -2.26
N GLU A 190 -19.39 0.44 -2.30
CA GLU A 190 -19.00 -0.82 -2.92
C GLU A 190 -18.84 -0.66 -4.44
N ILE A 191 -17.88 -1.38 -5.01
CA ILE A 191 -17.39 -1.14 -6.38
C ILE A 191 -18.15 -1.94 -7.46
N GLY A 192 -19.48 -1.96 -7.32
CA GLY A 192 -20.43 -2.34 -8.37
C GLY A 192 -20.94 -3.78 -8.30
N ARG A 193 -20.07 -4.79 -8.46
CA ARG A 193 -20.47 -6.21 -8.52
C ARG A 193 -19.53 -7.13 -7.77
N SER A 194 -20.00 -8.33 -7.44
CA SER A 194 -19.21 -9.41 -6.86
C SER A 194 -17.88 -9.62 -7.60
N ARG A 195 -16.83 -9.96 -6.86
CA ARG A 195 -15.45 -10.16 -7.36
C ARG A 195 -14.81 -8.90 -7.95
N ARG A 196 -15.34 -7.73 -7.63
CA ARG A 196 -14.60 -6.47 -7.76
C ARG A 196 -13.88 -6.24 -6.44
N TRP A 197 -12.56 -6.17 -6.51
CA TRP A 197 -11.70 -6.01 -5.34
C TRP A 197 -10.86 -4.74 -5.46
N LEU A 198 -10.32 -4.29 -4.34
CA LEU A 198 -9.45 -3.13 -4.21
C LEU A 198 -8.33 -3.47 -3.24
N ASN A 199 -7.20 -2.78 -3.33
CA ASN A 199 -6.11 -2.93 -2.37
C ASN A 199 -5.76 -1.59 -1.73
N VAL A 200 -5.56 -1.59 -0.41
CA VAL A 200 -5.06 -0.41 0.31
C VAL A 200 -3.62 -0.16 -0.12
N ALA A 201 -3.33 1.05 -0.61
CA ALA A 201 -2.02 1.44 -1.10
C ALA A 201 -1.17 2.11 0.00
N GLY A 202 -1.81 2.80 0.94
CA GLY A 202 -1.11 3.37 2.08
C GLY A 202 -2.03 4.19 2.98
N ILE A 203 -1.59 4.38 4.23
CA ILE A 203 -2.26 5.20 5.24
C ILE A 203 -1.20 6.07 5.88
N ALA A 204 -1.20 7.36 5.56
CA ALA A 204 -0.22 8.30 6.09
C ALA A 204 -0.67 9.75 5.91
N ASN A 205 0.03 10.67 6.57
CA ASN A 205 -0.17 12.09 6.41
C ASN A 205 0.47 12.62 5.11
N TYR A 206 -0.14 12.34 3.96
CA TYR A 206 0.34 12.85 2.67
C TYR A 206 0.08 14.35 2.46
N LEU A 207 -0.84 14.95 3.24
CA LEU A 207 -1.27 16.35 3.06
C LEU A 207 -0.56 17.31 4.03
N GLY A 208 0.32 16.80 4.90
CA GLY A 208 0.94 17.58 5.99
C GLY A 208 -0.08 18.23 6.93
N SER A 209 -1.21 17.57 7.15
CA SER A 209 -2.25 17.95 8.11
C SER A 209 -2.10 17.15 9.41
N SER A 210 -3.01 17.25 10.39
CA SER A 210 -3.04 16.30 11.52
C SER A 210 -3.66 14.96 11.16
N ARG A 211 -4.32 14.84 9.99
CA ARG A 211 -5.10 13.68 9.59
C ARG A 211 -4.33 12.78 8.64
N SER A 212 -4.54 11.47 8.80
CA SER A 212 -4.06 10.49 7.84
C SER A 212 -4.98 10.42 6.63
N VAL A 213 -4.40 10.15 5.47
CA VAL A 213 -5.11 9.84 4.24
C VAL A 213 -5.07 8.34 4.03
N VAL A 214 -6.23 7.74 3.79
CA VAL A 214 -6.34 6.37 3.31
C VAL A 214 -6.33 6.39 1.79
N ALA A 215 -5.30 5.80 1.18
CA ALA A 215 -5.18 5.65 -0.26
C ALA A 215 -5.40 4.19 -0.66
N TRP A 216 -6.15 3.94 -1.73
CA TRP A 216 -6.39 2.60 -2.26
C TRP A 216 -6.54 2.59 -3.78
N VAL A 217 -6.25 1.45 -4.40
CA VAL A 217 -6.47 1.23 -5.83
C VAL A 217 -7.68 0.33 -6.01
N GLU A 218 -8.72 0.85 -6.65
CA GLU A 218 -9.87 0.06 -7.05
C GLU A 218 -9.57 -0.75 -8.30
N THR A 219 -9.89 -2.04 -8.22
CA THR A 219 -9.78 -2.99 -9.33
C THR A 219 -8.38 -2.99 -9.99
N PRO A 220 -7.31 -3.25 -9.21
CA PRO A 220 -5.91 -3.14 -9.67
C PRO A 220 -5.53 -4.07 -10.83
N HIS A 221 -6.40 -5.02 -11.20
CA HIS A 221 -6.21 -5.94 -12.33
C HIS A 221 -6.92 -5.51 -13.61
N ILE A 222 -7.73 -4.45 -13.56
CA ILE A 222 -8.55 -3.99 -14.70
C ILE A 222 -8.54 -2.46 -14.80
N GLY A 223 -9.16 -1.75 -13.87
CA GLY A 223 -9.41 -0.31 -13.95
C GLY A 223 -8.27 0.47 -13.34
N GLY A 224 -7.73 -0.01 -12.21
CA GLY A 224 -6.54 0.57 -11.61
C GLY A 224 -6.72 2.03 -11.18
N VAL A 225 -7.85 2.33 -10.51
CA VAL A 225 -8.21 3.70 -10.13
C VAL A 225 -7.73 3.98 -8.72
N LEU A 226 -6.75 4.87 -8.59
CA LEU A 226 -6.30 5.39 -7.30
C LEU A 226 -7.34 6.35 -6.72
N LYS A 227 -7.73 6.10 -5.48
CA LYS A 227 -8.63 6.95 -4.69
C LYS A 227 -7.99 7.26 -3.34
N MET A 228 -8.40 8.39 -2.78
CA MET A 228 -7.93 8.90 -1.50
C MET A 228 -9.10 9.44 -0.69
N ALA A 229 -9.06 9.25 0.62
CA ALA A 229 -10.02 9.83 1.55
C ALA A 229 -9.35 10.20 2.88
N THR A 230 -9.84 11.27 3.49
CA THR A 230 -9.63 11.52 4.93
C THR A 230 -10.77 10.87 5.72
N PHE A 231 -10.53 10.59 6.99
CA PHE A 231 -11.58 10.24 7.93
C PHE A 231 -11.84 11.44 8.85
N GLU A 232 -13.08 11.92 8.90
CA GLU A 232 -13.44 13.07 9.72
C GLU A 232 -14.91 13.00 10.15
N ASN A 233 -15.17 13.35 11.40
CA ASN A 233 -16.52 13.30 11.99
C ASN A 233 -17.20 11.94 11.80
N GLY A 234 -16.42 10.86 11.89
CA GLY A 234 -16.90 9.50 11.68
C GLY A 234 -17.20 9.12 10.23
N LYS A 235 -16.69 9.87 9.24
CA LYS A 235 -16.95 9.65 7.81
C LYS A 235 -15.69 9.63 6.95
N LEU A 236 -15.64 8.68 6.01
CA LEU A 236 -14.66 8.66 4.92
C LEU A 236 -15.04 9.71 3.86
N ARG A 237 -14.28 10.79 3.79
CA ARG A 237 -14.47 11.85 2.80
C ARG A 237 -13.45 11.73 1.68
N ARG A 238 -13.92 11.24 0.53
CA ARG A 238 -13.10 11.19 -0.67
C ARG A 238 -12.75 12.57 -1.17
N PHE A 239 -11.52 12.73 -1.64
CA PHE A 239 -11.04 13.96 -2.27
C PHE A 239 -10.13 13.62 -3.45
N GLY A 240 -9.77 14.66 -4.21
CA GLY A 240 -8.98 14.51 -5.43
C GLY A 240 -9.78 13.97 -6.60
N LYS A 241 -9.18 14.01 -7.79
CA LYS A 241 -9.76 13.41 -9.00
C LYS A 241 -9.45 11.92 -9.03
N ASN A 242 -10.37 11.12 -9.56
CA ASN A 242 -10.07 9.72 -9.89
C ASN A 242 -8.88 9.68 -10.86
N ARG A 243 -7.81 8.98 -10.48
CA ARG A 243 -6.63 8.79 -11.34
C ARG A 243 -6.54 7.32 -11.70
N SER A 244 -6.70 7.02 -12.98
CA SER A 244 -6.54 5.65 -13.50
C SER A 244 -5.08 5.38 -13.87
N GLY A 245 -4.74 4.11 -14.09
CA GLY A 245 -3.43 3.72 -14.59
C GLY A 245 -2.47 3.19 -13.53
N PHE A 246 -2.99 2.65 -12.41
CA PHE A 246 -2.20 2.07 -11.33
C PHE A 246 -2.52 0.59 -11.11
N SER A 247 -1.54 -0.17 -10.61
CA SER A 247 -1.75 -1.56 -10.17
C SER A 247 -0.82 -1.87 -9.01
N ASN A 248 -1.37 -1.95 -7.80
CA ASN A 248 -0.65 -2.33 -6.59
C ASN A 248 -0.97 -3.78 -6.15
N HIS A 249 -1.34 -4.64 -7.11
CA HIS A 249 -1.56 -6.06 -6.87
C HIS A 249 -1.60 -6.83 -8.20
N PHE A 250 -1.22 -8.10 -8.20
CA PHE A 250 -1.42 -9.00 -9.33
C PHE A 250 -2.18 -10.25 -8.89
N ILE A 251 -3.09 -10.72 -9.73
CA ILE A 251 -4.07 -11.73 -9.37
C ILE A 251 -3.41 -13.03 -8.89
N GLY A 252 -3.95 -13.62 -7.83
CA GLY A 252 -3.45 -14.85 -7.22
C GLY A 252 -2.24 -14.67 -6.31
N SER A 253 -1.78 -13.44 -6.10
CA SER A 253 -0.66 -13.16 -5.19
C SER A 253 -1.11 -12.98 -3.75
N ARG A 254 -0.31 -13.49 -2.81
CA ARG A 254 -0.40 -13.13 -1.38
C ARG A 254 0.17 -11.73 -1.10
N GLU A 255 0.93 -11.16 -2.03
CA GLU A 255 1.63 -9.89 -1.84
C GLU A 255 0.69 -8.70 -2.04
N GLN A 256 0.39 -7.96 -0.97
CA GLN A 256 -0.46 -6.77 -1.00
C GLN A 256 0.33 -5.46 -0.88
N GLU A 257 1.65 -5.52 -0.70
CA GLU A 257 2.51 -4.36 -0.43
C GLU A 257 3.22 -3.86 -1.71
N LEU A 258 2.56 -3.93 -2.87
CA LEU A 258 3.03 -3.30 -4.12
C LEU A 258 2.82 -1.77 -4.08
N SER A 259 3.15 -1.15 -2.97
CA SER A 259 3.13 0.29 -2.73
C SER A 259 3.97 0.60 -1.49
N ALA A 260 4.56 1.78 -1.43
CA ALA A 260 5.34 2.24 -0.28
C ALA A 260 5.03 3.70 0.05
N THR A 261 5.25 4.05 1.31
CA THR A 261 5.15 5.42 1.80
C THR A 261 6.53 5.91 2.21
N GLY A 262 6.85 7.15 1.83
CA GLY A 262 8.13 7.76 2.17
C GLY A 262 8.25 9.17 1.63
N ASP A 263 9.14 9.98 2.18
CA ASP A 263 9.54 11.24 1.54
C ASP A 263 10.46 10.91 0.36
N PHE A 264 9.86 10.78 -0.81
CA PHE A 264 10.52 10.37 -2.05
C PHE A 264 10.92 11.58 -2.89
N THR A 265 10.25 12.72 -2.69
CA THR A 265 10.60 13.99 -3.33
C THR A 265 11.59 14.83 -2.51
N SER A 266 12.00 14.36 -1.34
CA SER A 266 12.93 15.04 -0.41
C SER A 266 12.46 16.43 -0.01
N ASP A 267 11.15 16.62 0.13
CA ASP A 267 10.54 17.89 0.50
C ASP A 267 9.98 17.95 1.92
N GLY A 268 10.23 16.90 2.71
CA GLY A 268 9.78 16.78 4.09
C GLY A 268 8.34 16.28 4.23
N ARG A 269 7.64 15.99 3.12
CA ARG A 269 6.30 15.40 3.14
C ARG A 269 6.37 13.94 2.70
N LEU A 270 5.43 13.15 3.20
CA LEU A 270 5.31 11.77 2.76
C LEU A 270 4.63 11.72 1.40
N ASP A 271 5.14 10.87 0.53
CA ASP A 271 4.64 10.54 -0.78
C ASP A 271 4.17 9.09 -0.83
N LEU A 272 3.33 8.77 -1.82
CA LEU A 272 2.91 7.41 -2.13
C LEU A 272 3.63 6.92 -3.40
N ALA A 273 4.39 5.84 -3.29
CA ALA A 273 4.94 5.14 -4.42
C ALA A 273 4.08 3.91 -4.76
N LEU A 274 3.71 3.74 -6.02
CA LEU A 274 3.00 2.55 -6.50
C LEU A 274 3.20 2.32 -8.00
N PRO A 275 3.08 1.09 -8.51
CA PRO A 275 3.31 0.80 -9.92
C PRO A 275 2.22 1.36 -10.85
N SER A 276 2.60 1.60 -12.10
CA SER A 276 1.66 1.79 -13.21
C SER A 276 0.79 0.54 -13.42
N ALA A 277 -0.31 0.66 -14.17
CA ALA A 277 -1.26 -0.43 -14.42
C ALA A 277 -0.61 -1.69 -15.02
N ASP A 278 0.39 -1.51 -15.89
CA ASP A 278 1.17 -2.62 -16.47
C ASP A 278 2.31 -3.10 -15.56
N ARG A 279 2.51 -2.43 -14.41
CA ARG A 279 3.59 -2.56 -13.42
C ARG A 279 5.00 -2.33 -13.95
N LYS A 280 5.17 -1.81 -15.17
CA LYS A 280 6.48 -1.57 -15.80
C LYS A 280 7.07 -0.19 -15.48
N SER A 281 6.43 0.56 -14.59
CA SER A 281 6.95 1.82 -14.10
C SER A 281 6.56 1.96 -12.64
N LEU A 282 7.41 2.63 -11.88
CA LEU A 282 7.10 3.12 -10.56
C LEU A 282 6.60 4.56 -10.68
N VAL A 283 5.51 4.89 -9.99
CA VAL A 283 4.94 6.24 -9.96
C VAL A 283 4.98 6.74 -8.53
N ILE A 284 5.60 7.91 -8.33
CA ILE A 284 5.53 8.66 -7.09
C ILE A 284 4.34 9.61 -7.21
N VAL A 285 3.44 9.60 -6.24
CA VAL A 285 2.31 10.49 -6.13
C VAL A 285 2.55 11.39 -4.93
N SER A 286 2.75 12.68 -5.21
CA SER A 286 3.03 13.72 -4.23
C SER A 286 2.02 14.88 -4.35
N GLU A 287 2.13 15.86 -3.45
CA GLU A 287 1.38 17.11 -3.54
C GLU A 287 1.72 17.89 -4.83
N ARG A 288 2.97 17.76 -5.31
CA ARG A 288 3.49 18.47 -6.50
C ARG A 288 3.05 17.85 -7.82
N GLY A 289 2.58 16.59 -7.81
CA GLY A 289 2.16 15.91 -9.02
C GLY A 289 2.49 14.42 -8.99
N THR A 290 2.93 13.93 -10.14
CA THR A 290 3.33 12.52 -10.28
C THR A 290 4.62 12.41 -11.08
N ASP A 291 5.59 11.71 -10.52
CA ASP A 291 6.84 11.38 -11.21
C ASP A 291 6.85 9.90 -11.56
N LYS A 292 7.30 9.58 -12.77
CA LYS A 292 7.23 8.22 -13.31
C LYS A 292 8.59 7.75 -13.77
N THR A 293 8.99 6.59 -13.23
CA THR A 293 10.28 5.96 -13.52
C THR A 293 10.05 4.61 -14.19
N ARG A 294 10.59 4.43 -15.40
CA ARG A 294 10.44 3.18 -16.16
C ARG A 294 11.33 2.09 -15.56
N LEU A 295 10.76 0.89 -15.39
CA LEU A 295 11.44 -0.27 -14.83
C LEU A 295 11.84 -1.26 -15.93
N PRO A 296 12.89 -2.07 -15.72
CA PRO A 296 13.32 -3.10 -16.66
C PRO A 296 12.35 -4.29 -16.75
N GLY A 297 11.49 -4.47 -15.74
CA GLY A 297 10.46 -5.50 -15.65
C GLY A 297 9.23 -4.99 -14.88
N ARG A 298 8.20 -5.82 -14.81
CA ARG A 298 7.01 -5.61 -13.99
C ARG A 298 7.33 -5.85 -12.52
N VAL A 299 6.94 -4.92 -11.66
CA VAL A 299 6.96 -5.12 -10.20
C VAL A 299 6.19 -6.40 -9.84
N ALA A 300 6.82 -7.26 -9.04
CA ALA A 300 6.27 -8.54 -8.60
C ALA A 300 6.54 -8.87 -7.11
N ALA A 301 7.18 -7.97 -6.37
CA ALA A 301 7.39 -8.06 -4.93
C ALA A 301 6.95 -6.76 -4.23
N ALA A 302 6.90 -6.77 -2.90
CA ALA A 302 6.67 -5.56 -2.11
C ALA A 302 7.61 -4.42 -2.51
N LEU A 303 7.17 -3.19 -2.26
CA LEU A 303 8.02 -2.00 -2.30
C LEU A 303 8.42 -1.68 -0.86
N ALA A 304 9.73 -1.63 -0.62
CA ALA A 304 10.27 -1.20 0.66
C ALA A 304 10.91 0.19 0.55
N ASN A 305 10.64 1.06 1.53
CA ASN A 305 11.33 2.34 1.68
C ASN A 305 12.65 2.15 2.45
N VAL A 306 13.77 2.43 1.78
CA VAL A 306 15.12 2.38 2.36
C VAL A 306 15.70 3.79 2.33
N GLY A 307 15.23 4.64 3.26
CA GLY A 307 15.74 6.00 3.45
C GLY A 307 15.53 6.90 2.23
N GLY A 308 14.29 6.96 1.73
CA GLY A 308 13.91 7.80 0.57
C GLY A 308 14.19 7.15 -0.79
N VAL A 309 14.65 5.90 -0.80
CA VAL A 309 14.84 5.11 -2.02
C VAL A 309 14.03 3.84 -1.94
N ILE A 310 13.48 3.43 -3.09
CA ILE A 310 12.55 2.31 -3.15
C ILE A 310 13.29 1.07 -3.62
N VAL A 311 13.15 -0.01 -2.85
CA VAL A 311 13.68 -1.33 -3.21
C VAL A 311 12.53 -2.28 -3.48
N THR A 312 12.58 -2.98 -4.61
CA THR A 312 11.58 -3.97 -5.00
C THR A 312 12.21 -5.04 -5.90
N ALA A 313 11.44 -6.01 -6.39
CA ALA A 313 11.89 -6.95 -7.39
C ALA A 313 10.90 -7.08 -8.54
N ASP A 314 11.43 -7.36 -9.74
CA ASP A 314 10.63 -7.61 -10.93
C ASP A 314 10.16 -9.07 -11.07
N GLU A 315 9.38 -9.37 -12.11
CA GLU A 315 8.82 -10.71 -12.33
C GLU A 315 9.89 -11.77 -12.64
N ASN A 316 11.11 -11.36 -12.99
CA ASN A 316 12.25 -12.25 -13.19
C ASN A 316 13.01 -12.51 -11.88
N GLY A 317 12.66 -11.79 -10.81
CA GLY A 317 13.33 -11.82 -9.51
C GLY A 317 14.65 -11.05 -9.50
N ASP A 318 14.81 -10.05 -10.36
CA ASP A 318 15.92 -9.09 -10.26
C ASP A 318 15.63 -8.06 -9.15
N LEU A 319 16.58 -7.84 -8.25
CA LEU A 319 16.47 -6.82 -7.20
C LEU A 319 16.72 -5.42 -7.80
N LEU A 320 15.73 -4.54 -7.67
CA LEU A 320 15.74 -3.20 -8.21
C LEU A 320 15.86 -2.16 -7.09
N VAL A 321 16.67 -1.14 -7.34
CA VAL A 321 16.76 0.08 -6.53
C VAL A 321 16.30 1.23 -7.41
N VAL A 322 15.28 1.95 -6.96
CA VAL A 322 14.69 3.09 -7.65
C VAL A 322 14.91 4.34 -6.81
N ILE A 323 15.69 5.26 -7.35
CA ILE A 323 15.89 6.61 -6.80
C ILE A 323 14.89 7.51 -7.53
N PRO A 324 13.85 8.01 -6.83
CA PRO A 324 12.84 8.90 -7.40
C PRO A 324 13.43 10.09 -8.16
#